data_AF-A0A937WFY0-F1
#
_entry.id   AF-A0A937WFY0-F1
#
_cell.length_a   1.000
_cell.length_b   1.000
_cell.length_c   1.000
_cell.angle_alpha   90.00
_cell.angle_beta   90.00
_cell.angle_gamma   90.00
#
_symmetry.space_group_name_H-M   'P 1'
#
loop_
_entity.id
_entity.type
_entity.pdbx_description
1 polymer ?
#
loop_
_entity_poly.entity_id
_entity_poly.type
_entity_poly.pdbx_seq_one_letter_code
_entity_poly.pdbx_strand_id
1 'polypeptide(L)' 'MNNFDINEKLLGEAKEYYEEMHRAFKGNSWNRTIKHAQEVVELCLKGLLKTMGVEYPKSHDASGVCALCSSML' A
#
# COMPACT_ATOMS: atom_id res chain seq x y z
N MET A 1 -10.10 -16.15 -11.75
CA MET A 1 -9.34 -15.74 -10.55
C MET A 1 -10.36 -15.25 -9.54
N ASN A 2 -10.46 -15.92 -8.39
CA ASN A 2 -11.39 -15.55 -7.33
C ASN A 2 -10.90 -14.27 -6.63
N ASN A 3 -11.78 -13.57 -5.92
CA ASN A 3 -11.43 -12.38 -5.14
C ASN A 3 -10.36 -12.69 -4.08
N PHE A 4 -10.34 -13.92 -3.58
CA PHE A 4 -9.33 -14.40 -2.64
C PHE A 4 -7.94 -14.50 -3.29
N ASP A 5 -7.84 -15.04 -4.51
CA ASP A 5 -6.56 -15.13 -5.25
C ASP A 5 -5.98 -13.73 -5.53
N ILE A 6 -6.85 -12.76 -5.82
CA ILE A 6 -6.45 -11.36 -6.04
C ILE A 6 -5.95 -10.75 -4.73
N ASN A 7 -6.66 -10.98 -3.62
CA ASN A 7 -6.22 -10.51 -2.30
C ASN A 7 -4.88 -11.13 -1.88
N GLU A 8 -4.68 -12.43 -2.08
CA GLU A 8 -3.41 -13.10 -1.76
C GLU A 8 -2.25 -12.50 -2.53
N LYS A 9 -2.45 -12.20 -3.82
CA LYS A 9 -1.46 -11.49 -4.63
C LYS A 9 -1.16 -10.08 -4.09
N LEU A 10 -2.21 -9.30 -3.76
CA LEU A 10 -2.05 -7.94 -3.22
C LEU A 10 -1.32 -7.94 -1.86
N LEU A 11 -1.59 -8.91 -0.99
CA LEU A 11 -0.89 -9.07 0.28
C LEU A 11 0.55 -9.53 0.10
N GLY A 12 0.83 -10.35 -0.92
CA GLY A 12 2.18 -10.70 -1.33
C GLY A 12 2.99 -9.46 -1.71
N GLU A 13 2.45 -8.62 -2.60
CA GLU A 13 3.06 -7.34 -3.00
C GLU A 13 3.22 -6.40 -1.80
N ALA A 14 2.22 -6.31 -0.91
CA ALA A 14 2.31 -5.49 0.30
C ALA A 14 3.46 -5.93 1.21
N LYS A 15 3.70 -7.23 1.32
CA LYS A 15 4.82 -7.76 2.11
C LYS A 15 6.17 -7.38 1.51
N GLU A 16 6.32 -7.46 0.19
CA GLU A 16 7.54 -7.05 -0.50
C GLU A 16 7.85 -5.57 -0.24
N TYR A 17 6.85 -4.69 -0.38
CA TYR A 17 7.02 -3.27 -0.06
C TYR A 17 7.29 -3.00 1.42
N TYR A 18 6.73 -3.78 2.33
CA TYR A 18 7.04 -3.66 3.75
C TYR A 18 8.52 -3.98 4.04
N GLU A 19 9.06 -5.01 3.39
CA GLU A 19 10.47 -5.35 3.53
C GLU A 19 11.38 -4.27 2.93
N GLU A 20 11.01 -3.69 1.79
CA GLU A 20 11.70 -2.54 1.18
C GLU A 20 11.64 -1.30 2.05
N MET A 21 10.47 -0.97 2.61
CA MET A 21 10.26 0.10 3.58
C MET A 21 11.20 -0.06 4.77
N HIS A 22 11.28 -1.26 5.34
CA HIS A 22 12.11 -1.53 6.50
C HIS A 22 13.62 -1.43 6.19
N ARG A 23 14.04 -1.87 4.99
CA ARG A 23 15.41 -1.63 4.50
C ARG A 23 15.71 -0.14 4.33
N ALA A 24 14.79 0.61 3.73
CA ALA A 24 14.92 2.05 3.53
C ALA A 24 15.00 2.81 4.85
N PHE A 25 14.18 2.44 5.84
CA PHE A 25 14.17 3.01 7.18
C PHE A 25 15.52 2.82 7.87
N LYS A 26 16.06 1.59 7.86
CA LYS A 26 17.40 1.29 8.41
C LYS A 26 18.52 2.05 7.70
N GLY A 27 18.35 2.34 6.41
CA GLY A 27 19.28 3.14 5.61
C GLY A 27 19.07 4.65 5.70
N ASN A 28 18.19 5.15 6.58
CA ASN A 28 17.81 6.56 6.68
C ASN A 28 17.28 7.19 5.37
N SER A 29 16.75 6.37 4.45
CA SER A 29 16.11 6.86 3.23
C SER A 29 14.64 7.15 3.51
N TRP A 30 14.38 8.30 4.15
CA TRP A 30 13.05 8.70 4.62
C TRP A 30 12.02 8.82 3.49
N ASN A 31 12.41 9.37 2.34
CA ASN A 31 11.56 9.49 1.16
C ASN A 31 11.04 8.13 0.67
N ARG A 32 11.91 7.11 0.59
CA ARG A 32 11.53 5.75 0.21
C ARG A 32 10.70 5.07 1.30
N THR A 33 11.05 5.31 2.57
CA THR A 33 10.29 4.79 3.70
C THR A 33 8.83 5.24 3.64
N ILE A 34 8.58 6.53 3.46
CA ILE A 34 7.21 7.08 3.39
C ILE A 34 6.47 6.54 2.17
N LYS A 35 7.12 6.50 1.00
CA LYS A 35 6.50 5.96 -0.22
C LYS A 35 6.07 4.50 -0.04
N HIS A 36 6.98 3.64 0.42
CA HIS A 36 6.64 2.23 0.59
C HIS A 36 5.62 2.00 1.71
N ALA A 37 5.62 2.82 2.77
CA ALA A 37 4.56 2.77 3.78
C ALA A 37 3.17 3.05 3.17
N GLN A 38 3.07 4.01 2.25
CA GLN A 38 1.82 4.30 1.54
C GLN A 38 1.40 3.13 0.63
N GLU A 39 2.34 2.56 -0.12
CA GLU A 39 2.09 1.41 -1.00
C GLU A 39 1.61 0.17 -0.21
N VAL A 40 2.21 -0.10 0.96
CA VAL A 40 1.78 -1.18 1.87
C VAL A 40 0.32 -0.99 2.31
N VAL A 41 -0.02 0.21 2.79
CA VAL A 41 -1.38 0.51 3.26
C VAL A 41 -2.40 0.42 2.11
N GLU A 42 -2.05 0.94 0.94
CA GLU A 42 -2.90 0.92 -0.25
C GLU A 42 -3.22 -0.51 -0.70
N LEU A 43 -2.21 -1.38 -0.76
CA LEU A 43 -2.39 -2.78 -1.18
C LEU A 43 -3.21 -3.59 -0.18
N CYS A 44 -2.97 -3.41 1.13
CA CYS A 44 -3.78 -4.03 2.17
C CYS A 44 -5.26 -3.61 2.07
N LEU A 45 -5.52 -2.31 1.87
CA LEU A 45 -6.89 -1.80 1.74
C LEU A 45 -7.57 -2.32 0.47
N LYS A 46 -6.86 -2.35 -0.67
CA LYS A 46 -7.36 -2.93 -1.93
C LYS A 46 -7.70 -4.41 -1.77
N GLY A 47 -6.84 -5.16 -1.08
CA GLY A 47 -7.06 -6.58 -0.78
C GLY A 47 -8.36 -6.80 0.01
N LEU A 48 -8.52 -6.06 1.11
CA LEU A 48 -9.73 -6.08 1.94
C LEU A 48 -11.00 -5.73 1.14
N LEU A 49 -10.98 -4.64 0.39
CA LEU A 49 -12.11 -4.23 -0.45
C LEU A 49 -12.46 -5.32 -1.47
N LYS A 50 -11.46 -5.94 -2.09
CA LYS A 50 -11.68 -7.02 -3.05
C LYS A 50 -12.29 -8.25 -2.41
N THR A 51 -11.84 -8.65 -1.21
CA THR A 51 -12.44 -9.74 -0.44
C THR A 51 -13.91 -9.45 -0.09
N MET A 52 -14.25 -8.19 0.17
CA MET A 52 -15.63 -7.73 0.41
C MET A 52 -16.47 -7.62 -0.87
N GLY A 53 -15.90 -7.89 -2.06
CA GLY A 53 -16.59 -7.75 -3.34
C GLY A 53 -16.75 -6.29 -3.81
N VAL A 54 -16.02 -5.35 -3.20
CA VAL A 54 -16.02 -3.94 -3.56
C VAL A 54 -14.93 -3.68 -4.59
N GLU A 55 -15.31 -3.17 -5.77
CA GLU A 55 -14.35 -2.69 -6.76
C GLU A 55 -13.80 -1.33 -6.34
N TYR A 56 -12.47 -1.20 -6.29
CA TYR A 56 -11.80 0.07 -6.03
C TYR A 56 -11.39 0.75 -7.35
N PRO A 57 -11.37 2.10 -7.40
CA PRO A 57 -10.89 2.81 -8.58
C PRO A 57 -9.40 2.49 -8.81
N LYS A 58 -9.06 2.14 -10.06
CA LYS A 58 -7.67 1.86 -10.49
C LYS A 58 -6.79 3.12 -10.56
N SER A 59 -7.32 4.29 -10.23
CA SER A 59 -6.57 5.55 -10.24
C SER A 59 -5.46 5.49 -9.21
N HIS A 60 -4.22 5.57 -9.68
CA HIS A 60 -2.98 5.52 -8.90
C HIS A 60 -2.68 6.84 -8.18
N ASP A 61 -3.72 7.64 -7.90
CA ASP A 61 -3.55 8.95 -7.28
C ASP A 61 -3.48 8.78 -5.75
N ALA A 62 -2.33 8.28 -5.30
CA ALA A 62 -1.99 8.16 -3.87
C ALA A 62 -2.04 9.52 -3.15
N SER A 63 -2.15 10.63 -3.88
CA SER A 63 -2.37 11.98 -3.34
C SER A 63 -3.62 12.07 -2.45
N GLY A 64 -4.68 11.30 -2.74
CA GLY A 64 -5.89 11.24 -1.91
C GLY A 64 -5.69 10.58 -0.55
N VAL A 65 -4.80 9.57 -0.47
CA VAL A 65 -4.41 8.94 0.80
C VAL A 65 -3.36 9.79 1.54
N CYS A 66 -2.54 10.56 0.80
CA CYS A 66 -1.55 11.50 1.34
C CYS A 66 -2.11 12.79 1.96
N ALA A 67 -3.34 13.23 1.67
CA ALA A 67 -3.88 14.44 2.31
C ALA A 67 -3.89 14.34 3.86
N LEU A 68 -4.00 13.13 4.40
CA LEU A 68 -3.90 12.83 5.84
C LEU A 68 -2.46 12.84 6.38
N CYS A 69 -1.44 12.60 5.57
CA CYS A 69 -0.03 12.59 6.00
C CYS A 69 0.69 13.91 5.74
N SER A 70 0.31 14.67 4.72
CA SER A 70 0.90 15.99 4.41
C SER A 70 0.45 17.10 5.37
N SER A 71 -0.54 16.83 6.23
CA SER A 71 -1.03 17.77 7.27
C SER A 71 -0.40 17.54 8.65
N MET A 72 0.54 16.58 8.77
CA MET A 72 1.31 16.29 9.99
C MET A 72 2.80 16.66 9.88
N LEU A 73 3.20 17.35 8.82
CA LEU A 73 4.48 18.07 8.67
C LEU A 73 4.19 19.57 8.56
#